data_AF-A0A969AKW4-F1
#
_entry.id   AF-A0A969AKW4-F1
#
_cell.length_a   1.000
_cell.length_b   1.000
_cell.length_c   1.000
_cell.angle_alpha   90.00
_cell.angle_beta   90.00
_cell.angle_gamma   90.00
#
_symmetry.space_group_name_H-M   'P 1'
#
loop_
_entity.id
_entity.type
_entity.pdbx_description
1 polymer ?
#
loop_
_entity_poly.entity_id
_entity_poly.type
_entity_poly.pdbx_seq_one_letter_code
_entity_poly.pdbx_strand_id
1 'polypeptide(L)'
;MTARGDRSFDWRSLINLKTAIIFACIALIGWFAAAFALNHKQVFLPGETSVGHYLFETSCASCHEGFKPVSNDTCTSCHEAELAEDAHGTKKFLDPRWAGDLANLEALTCTTCHNEHVHMFDRGVHLQPDLCMVCHEGIINGDLQSHDGFTADGCWTAGCHNYHDHRSISTGFIRQNLDQPPMLPVQVLPERTVFTQLETAPSPDLGQEFLGGGT
;
A
#
# COMPACT_ATOMS: atom_id res chain seq x y z
N MET A 1 -35.80 -46.07 -57.06
CA MET A 1 -34.55 -46.13 -56.27
C MET A 1 -33.77 -44.86 -56.52
N THR A 2 -33.92 -43.84 -55.67
CA THR A 2 -33.04 -42.67 -55.62
C THR A 2 -33.10 -42.12 -54.20
N ALA A 3 -32.25 -42.64 -53.32
CA ALA A 3 -32.09 -42.12 -51.96
C ALA A 3 -31.26 -40.83 -52.03
N ARG A 4 -31.90 -39.72 -51.65
CA ARG A 4 -31.31 -38.39 -51.52
C ARG A 4 -30.50 -38.38 -50.21
N GLY A 5 -29.18 -38.24 -50.32
CA GLY A 5 -28.30 -38.19 -49.16
C GLY A 5 -28.48 -36.88 -48.38
N ASP A 6 -29.08 -36.98 -47.20
CA ASP A 6 -29.05 -35.91 -46.21
C ASP A 6 -27.66 -35.89 -45.57
N ARG A 7 -26.89 -34.85 -45.87
CA ARG A 7 -25.68 -34.52 -45.10
C ARG A 7 -26.12 -33.59 -43.98
N SER A 8 -26.49 -34.15 -42.83
CA SER A 8 -26.60 -33.37 -41.61
C SER A 8 -25.23 -32.84 -41.24
N PHE A 9 -25.07 -31.52 -41.32
CA PHE A 9 -23.85 -30.82 -40.92
C PHE A 9 -23.81 -30.81 -39.38
N ASP A 10 -22.99 -31.68 -38.80
CA ASP A 10 -22.84 -31.83 -37.35
C ASP A 10 -21.97 -30.70 -36.79
N TRP A 11 -22.62 -29.69 -36.21
CA TRP A 11 -21.95 -28.52 -35.59
C TRP A 11 -21.08 -28.90 -34.38
N ARG A 12 -21.24 -30.12 -33.83
CA ARG A 12 -20.53 -30.56 -32.61
C ARG A 12 -19.03 -30.83 -32.82
N SER A 13 -18.56 -30.80 -34.07
CA SER A 13 -17.18 -31.12 -34.46
C SER A 13 -16.33 -29.90 -34.87
N LEU A 14 -16.92 -28.70 -35.02
CA LEU A 14 -16.23 -27.57 -35.67
C LEU A 14 -15.27 -26.79 -34.78
N ILE A 15 -15.32 -26.99 -33.46
CA ILE A 15 -14.41 -26.31 -32.54
C ILE A 15 -13.84 -27.35 -31.58
N ASN A 16 -12.71 -27.94 -31.98
CA ASN A 16 -11.85 -28.65 -31.05
C ASN A 16 -11.46 -27.65 -29.93
N LEU A 17 -11.40 -28.09 -28.67
CA LEU A 17 -11.00 -27.24 -27.52
C LEU A 17 -9.75 -26.39 -27.83
N LYS A 18 -8.80 -26.94 -28.61
CA LYS A 18 -7.61 -26.21 -29.08
C LYS A 18 -7.94 -25.01 -29.96
N THR A 19 -8.87 -25.14 -30.91
CA THR A 19 -9.27 -24.01 -31.76
C THR A 19 -10.06 -22.97 -30.96
N ALA A 20 -10.91 -23.38 -30.01
CA ALA A 20 -11.56 -22.46 -29.08
C ALA A 20 -10.53 -21.64 -28.26
N ILE A 21 -9.53 -22.30 -27.69
CA ILE A 21 -8.46 -21.64 -26.91
C ILE A 21 -7.69 -20.66 -27.78
N ILE A 22 -7.33 -21.04 -29.01
CA ILE A 22 -6.61 -20.15 -29.94
C ILE A 22 -7.45 -18.90 -30.25
N PHE A 23 -8.74 -19.05 -30.58
CA PHE A 23 -9.62 -17.91 -30.83
C PHE A 23 -9.77 -17.02 -29.58
N ALA A 24 -9.88 -17.61 -28.39
CA ALA A 24 -9.95 -16.87 -27.14
C ALA A 24 -8.66 -16.06 -26.88
N CYS A 25 -7.48 -16.67 -27.09
CA CYS A 25 -6.20 -15.97 -26.96
C CYS A 25 -6.07 -14.83 -27.98
N ILE A 26 -6.45 -15.05 -29.25
CA ILE A 26 -6.42 -14.01 -30.29
C ILE A 26 -7.36 -12.86 -29.93
N ALA A 27 -8.57 -13.17 -29.46
CA ALA A 27 -9.53 -12.16 -29.02
C ALA A 27 -9.00 -11.36 -27.83
N LEU A 28 -8.38 -12.01 -26.84
CA LEU A 28 -7.79 -11.37 -25.67
C LEU A 28 -6.62 -10.45 -26.06
N ILE A 29 -5.73 -10.91 -26.94
CA ILE A 29 -4.61 -10.11 -27.46
C ILE A 29 -5.15 -8.89 -28.23
N GLY A 30 -6.14 -9.10 -29.10
CA GLY A 30 -6.80 -8.03 -29.84
C GLY A 30 -7.45 -7.00 -28.91
N TRP A 31 -8.09 -7.46 -27.83
CA TRP A 31 -8.66 -6.61 -26.80
C TRP A 31 -7.59 -5.77 -26.09
N PHE A 32 -6.51 -6.37 -25.61
CA PHE A 32 -5.42 -5.63 -24.96
C PHE A 32 -4.74 -4.64 -25.92
N ALA A 33 -4.52 -5.02 -27.18
CA ALA A 33 -3.97 -4.12 -28.18
C ALA A 33 -4.89 -2.93 -28.45
N ALA A 34 -6.21 -3.16 -28.54
CA ALA A 34 -7.19 -2.09 -28.67
C ALA A 34 -7.25 -1.19 -27.44
N ALA A 35 -7.26 -1.76 -26.23
CA ALA A 35 -7.22 -1.02 -24.97
C ALA A 35 -5.98 -0.13 -24.88
N PHE A 36 -4.82 -0.64 -25.28
CA PHE A 36 -3.57 0.13 -25.34
C PHE A 36 -3.64 1.26 -26.37
N ALA A 37 -4.07 0.96 -27.60
CA ALA A 37 -4.18 1.94 -28.69
C ALA A 37 -5.19 3.07 -28.39
N LEU A 38 -6.26 2.75 -27.65
CA LEU A 38 -7.29 3.70 -27.25
C LEU A 38 -6.99 4.40 -25.91
N ASN A 39 -5.81 4.20 -25.33
CA ASN A 39 -5.41 4.78 -24.03
C ASN A 39 -6.34 4.42 -22.85
N HIS A 40 -6.93 3.22 -22.86
CA HIS A 40 -7.71 2.70 -21.73
C HIS A 40 -6.78 2.19 -20.61
N LYS A 41 -6.01 3.10 -20.00
CA LYS A 41 -4.92 2.80 -19.04
C LYS A 41 -5.40 2.01 -17.82
N GLN A 42 -6.65 2.18 -17.42
CA GLN A 42 -7.31 1.45 -16.32
C GLN A 42 -7.29 -0.08 -16.48
N VAL A 43 -7.25 -0.58 -17.73
CA VAL A 43 -7.15 -2.03 -18.00
C VAL A 43 -5.79 -2.61 -17.57
N PHE A 44 -4.79 -1.74 -17.38
CA PHE A 44 -3.42 -2.11 -17.07
C PHE A 44 -3.00 -1.69 -15.65
N LEU A 45 -3.94 -1.24 -14.80
CA LEU A 45 -3.65 -0.94 -13.41
C LEU A 45 -3.40 -2.26 -12.65
N PRO A 46 -2.25 -2.43 -11.97
CA PRO A 46 -1.99 -3.62 -11.16
C PRO A 46 -2.88 -3.72 -9.92
N GLY A 47 -3.38 -2.58 -9.44
CA GLY A 47 -4.20 -2.44 -8.23
C GLY A 47 -4.62 -0.98 -8.03
N GLU A 48 -5.38 -0.72 -6.97
CA GLU A 48 -5.82 0.63 -6.58
C GLU A 48 -4.65 1.45 -6.06
N THR A 49 -4.69 2.75 -6.29
CA THR A 49 -3.67 3.63 -5.71
C THR A 49 -3.95 3.94 -4.24
N SER A 50 -2.91 4.36 -3.53
CA SER A 50 -2.93 4.78 -2.14
C SER A 50 -3.93 5.91 -1.93
N VAL A 51 -4.53 5.96 -0.74
CA VAL A 51 -5.47 7.03 -0.35
C VAL A 51 -4.86 8.43 -0.49
N GLY A 52 -3.53 8.56 -0.39
CA GLY A 52 -2.85 9.84 -0.62
C GLY A 52 -2.81 10.26 -2.09
N HIS A 53 -2.88 9.30 -3.02
CA HIS A 53 -2.63 9.49 -4.45
C HIS A 53 -3.79 9.09 -5.37
N TYR A 54 -4.95 8.67 -4.85
CA TYR A 54 -6.11 8.26 -5.66
C TYR A 54 -6.54 9.27 -6.73
N LEU A 55 -6.31 10.57 -6.49
CA LEU A 55 -6.60 11.62 -7.46
C LEU A 55 -5.75 11.51 -8.74
N PHE A 56 -4.60 10.82 -8.69
CA PHE A 56 -3.68 10.64 -9.81
C PHE A 56 -3.98 9.43 -10.69
N GLU A 57 -4.98 8.60 -10.38
CA GLU A 57 -5.34 7.44 -11.22
C GLU A 57 -5.76 7.84 -12.64
N THR A 58 -6.24 9.06 -12.81
CA THR A 58 -6.58 9.63 -14.12
C THR A 58 -5.37 10.23 -14.86
N SER A 59 -4.24 10.39 -14.17
CA SER A 59 -3.01 11.01 -14.67
C SER A 59 -1.78 10.13 -14.38
N CYS A 60 -1.74 8.94 -14.96
CA CYS A 60 -0.62 8.00 -14.77
C CYS A 60 0.76 8.62 -15.11
N ALA A 61 0.78 9.61 -15.99
CA ALA A 61 2.00 10.33 -16.38
C ALA A 61 2.58 11.22 -15.27
N SER A 62 1.81 11.48 -14.20
CA SER A 62 2.31 12.16 -13.00
C SER A 62 3.38 11.33 -12.27
N CYS A 63 3.35 10.00 -12.44
CA CYS A 63 4.31 9.10 -11.81
C CYS A 63 5.18 8.33 -12.83
N HIS A 64 4.60 7.98 -13.98
CA HIS A 64 5.24 7.10 -14.97
C HIS A 64 5.67 7.82 -16.25
N GLU A 65 6.91 7.54 -16.66
CA GLU A 65 7.36 7.78 -18.04
C GLU A 65 7.23 6.48 -18.85
N GLY A 66 6.02 6.21 -19.34
CA GLY A 66 5.72 4.94 -20.03
C GLY A 66 5.76 3.74 -19.07
N PHE A 67 6.52 2.69 -19.43
CA PHE A 67 6.71 1.49 -18.59
C PHE A 67 8.02 1.51 -17.78
N LYS A 68 8.69 2.67 -17.68
CA LYS A 68 9.89 2.77 -16.85
C LYS A 68 9.53 2.64 -15.36
N PRO A 69 10.43 2.09 -14.54
CA PRO A 69 10.30 2.15 -13.09
C PRO A 69 10.18 3.60 -12.61
N VAL A 70 9.38 3.82 -11.57
CA VAL A 70 9.27 5.12 -10.89
C VAL A 70 10.58 5.37 -10.12
N SER A 71 11.14 6.58 -10.25
CA SER A 71 12.35 6.98 -9.54
C SER A 71 12.02 7.89 -8.36
N ASN A 72 12.97 8.05 -7.43
CA ASN A 72 12.85 9.03 -6.34
C ASN A 72 12.62 10.45 -6.87
N ASP A 73 13.23 10.83 -8.00
CA ASP A 73 13.07 12.16 -8.59
C ASP A 73 11.61 12.47 -8.94
N THR A 74 10.84 11.46 -9.36
CA THR A 74 9.40 11.60 -9.57
C THR A 74 8.71 12.00 -8.27
N CYS A 75 9.04 11.33 -7.16
CA CYS A 75 8.45 11.58 -5.84
C CYS A 75 8.85 12.97 -5.32
N THR A 76 10.14 13.28 -5.37
CA THR A 76 10.69 14.54 -4.83
C THR A 76 10.29 15.75 -5.67
N SER A 77 9.90 15.58 -6.94
CA SER A 77 9.31 16.68 -7.72
C SER A 77 8.09 17.34 -7.06
N CYS A 78 7.40 16.59 -6.19
CA CYS A 78 6.32 17.10 -5.33
C CYS A 78 6.72 17.18 -3.86
N HIS A 79 7.52 16.24 -3.35
CA HIS A 79 7.78 16.04 -1.92
C HIS A 79 9.12 16.60 -1.39
N GLU A 80 9.90 17.29 -2.22
CA GLU A 80 11.22 17.81 -1.82
C GLU A 80 11.15 18.73 -0.59
N ALA A 81 10.11 19.57 -0.50
CA ALA A 81 9.97 20.53 0.59
C ALA A 81 9.68 19.85 1.93
N GLU A 82 8.85 18.81 1.93
CA GLU A 82 8.52 18.02 3.12
C GLU A 82 9.73 17.25 3.65
N LEU A 83 10.62 16.82 2.75
CA LEU A 83 11.81 16.03 3.10
C LEU A 83 13.01 16.88 3.57
N ALA A 84 12.95 18.21 3.43
CA ALA A 84 14.08 19.08 3.71
C ALA A 84 14.57 19.01 5.18
N GLU A 85 13.66 18.76 6.11
CA GLU A 85 13.95 18.67 7.55
C GLU A 85 13.73 17.27 8.11
N ASP A 86 13.70 16.27 7.24
CA ASP A 86 13.42 14.89 7.59
C ASP A 86 14.48 14.30 8.55
N ALA A 87 14.02 13.83 9.71
CA ALA A 87 14.83 13.08 10.65
C ALA A 87 15.39 11.77 10.08
N HIS A 88 14.85 11.23 8.99
CA HIS A 88 15.33 10.07 8.23
C HIS A 88 15.96 10.46 6.89
N GLY A 89 16.61 11.63 6.80
CA GLY A 89 17.29 12.04 5.57
C GLY A 89 18.42 11.11 5.10
N THR A 90 18.66 11.10 3.78
CA THR A 90 19.63 10.23 3.07
C THR A 90 21.01 10.14 3.72
N LYS A 91 21.53 11.26 4.24
CA LYS A 91 22.83 11.34 4.92
C LYS A 91 22.97 10.35 6.08
N LYS A 92 21.88 10.08 6.82
CA LYS A 92 21.92 9.15 7.97
C LYS A 92 22.06 7.72 7.50
N PHE A 93 21.33 7.33 6.45
CA PHE A 93 21.40 5.98 5.90
C PHE A 93 22.73 5.71 5.20
N LEU A 94 23.30 6.72 4.53
CA LEU A 94 24.62 6.59 3.90
C LEU A 94 25.80 6.54 4.91
N ASP A 95 25.53 6.59 6.22
CA ASP A 95 26.56 6.36 7.23
C ASP A 95 27.04 4.89 7.14
N PRO A 96 28.36 4.64 7.00
CA PRO A 96 28.90 3.29 6.85
C PRO A 96 28.52 2.30 7.96
N ARG A 97 28.14 2.79 9.15
CA ARG A 97 27.67 1.96 10.25
C ARG A 97 26.42 1.15 9.90
N TRP A 98 25.58 1.65 8.99
CA TRP A 98 24.33 1.00 8.56
C TRP A 98 24.50 0.17 7.28
N ALA A 99 25.71 0.03 6.75
CA ALA A 99 25.93 -0.69 5.49
C ALA A 99 25.47 -2.16 5.55
N GLY A 100 25.52 -2.79 6.73
CA GLY A 100 25.00 -4.14 6.94
C GLY A 100 23.48 -4.22 6.81
N ASP A 101 22.76 -3.27 7.43
CA ASP A 101 21.30 -3.23 7.39
C ASP A 101 20.79 -2.83 6.00
N LEU A 102 21.47 -1.89 5.34
CA LEU A 102 21.16 -1.46 3.97
C LEU A 102 21.37 -2.56 2.92
N ALA A 103 22.11 -3.63 3.24
CA ALA A 103 22.19 -4.80 2.36
C ALA A 103 20.88 -5.62 2.38
N ASN A 104 20.07 -5.48 3.42
CA ASN A 104 18.82 -6.21 3.62
C ASN A 104 17.57 -5.33 3.41
N LEU A 105 17.72 -4.00 3.50
CA LEU A 105 16.64 -3.03 3.34
C LEU A 105 17.09 -1.81 2.54
N GLU A 106 16.48 -1.60 1.37
CA GLU A 106 16.77 -0.44 0.51
C GLU A 106 16.02 0.82 0.99
N ALA A 107 16.42 1.37 2.13
CA ALA A 107 15.75 2.54 2.74
C ALA A 107 15.93 3.87 1.96
N LEU A 108 16.74 3.87 0.89
CA LEU A 108 17.01 5.07 0.09
C LEU A 108 16.04 5.25 -1.09
N THR A 109 15.17 4.28 -1.34
CA THR A 109 14.25 4.30 -2.48
C THR A 109 12.82 4.44 -1.97
N CYS A 110 12.07 5.46 -2.44
CA CYS A 110 10.73 5.76 -1.94
C CYS A 110 9.79 4.55 -2.08
N THR A 111 9.88 3.83 -3.20
CA THR A 111 9.03 2.68 -3.52
C THR A 111 9.31 1.44 -2.66
N THR A 112 10.46 1.37 -1.97
CA THR A 112 10.71 0.33 -0.95
C THR A 112 9.63 0.36 0.13
N CYS A 113 9.14 1.55 0.48
CA CYS A 113 8.17 1.77 1.54
C CYS A 113 6.80 2.21 1.02
N HIS A 114 6.78 2.98 -0.07
CA HIS A 114 5.60 3.54 -0.72
C HIS A 114 5.39 2.90 -2.10
N ASN A 115 5.02 1.62 -2.11
CA ASN A 115 4.74 0.88 -3.33
C ASN A 115 3.28 1.07 -3.69
N GLU A 116 3.08 1.83 -4.75
CA GLU A 116 1.76 2.12 -5.29
C GLU A 116 1.14 0.86 -5.91
N HIS A 117 -0.19 0.80 -6.00
CA HIS A 117 -0.93 -0.35 -6.56
C HIS A 117 -0.82 -1.67 -5.78
N VAL A 118 -0.24 -1.67 -4.58
CA VAL A 118 -0.25 -2.79 -3.65
C VAL A 118 -1.22 -2.47 -2.52
N HIS A 119 -2.02 -3.44 -2.07
CA HIS A 119 -2.96 -3.20 -0.97
C HIS A 119 -2.25 -2.61 0.24
N MET A 120 -2.85 -1.57 0.81
CA MET A 120 -2.31 -0.79 1.91
C MET A 120 -3.36 -0.71 3.01
N PHE A 121 -2.91 -0.66 4.26
CA PHE A 121 -3.73 -0.55 5.48
C PHE A 121 -4.49 0.79 5.62
N ASP A 122 -5.07 1.32 4.54
CA ASP A 122 -5.56 2.70 4.39
C ASP A 122 -4.50 3.78 4.71
N ARG A 123 -3.23 3.36 4.81
CA ARG A 123 -2.07 4.20 5.14
C ARG A 123 -1.12 4.13 3.96
N GLY A 124 -0.48 5.25 3.62
CA GLY A 124 0.32 5.39 2.41
C GLY A 124 1.62 4.55 2.33
N VAL A 125 1.82 3.49 3.12
CA VAL A 125 2.98 2.57 3.01
C VAL A 125 2.55 1.10 2.97
N HIS A 126 3.40 0.21 2.44
CA HIS A 126 3.18 -1.26 2.35
C HIS A 126 4.12 -2.07 3.27
N LEU A 127 4.40 -1.58 4.47
CA LEU A 127 5.44 -2.17 5.32
C LEU A 127 4.91 -2.98 6.50
N GLN A 128 5.74 -3.89 7.03
CA GLN A 128 5.49 -4.56 8.29
C GLN A 128 5.55 -3.57 9.47
N PRO A 129 4.64 -3.66 10.46
CA PRO A 129 4.60 -2.71 11.58
C PRO A 129 5.86 -2.66 12.46
N ASP A 130 6.70 -3.69 12.43
CA ASP A 130 7.94 -3.79 13.21
C ASP A 130 9.19 -3.33 12.46
N LEU A 131 9.06 -2.79 11.23
CA LEU A 131 10.18 -2.35 10.39
C LEU A 131 11.17 -1.44 11.13
N CYS A 132 10.67 -0.56 12.01
CA CYS A 132 11.50 0.35 12.79
C CYS A 132 12.60 -0.39 13.56
N MET A 133 12.28 -1.60 14.03
CA MET A 133 13.18 -2.40 14.86
C MET A 133 14.35 -3.01 14.08
N VAL A 134 14.30 -3.04 12.74
CA VAL A 134 15.44 -3.47 11.92
C VAL A 134 16.68 -2.66 12.27
N CYS A 135 16.53 -1.35 12.53
CA CYS A 135 17.64 -0.49 12.94
C CYS A 135 17.57 -0.03 14.40
N HIS A 136 16.39 -0.08 15.03
CA HIS A 136 16.14 0.46 16.36
C HIS A 136 15.88 -0.60 17.44
N GLU A 137 16.26 -1.86 17.21
CA GLU A 137 16.07 -2.99 18.13
C GLU A 137 16.35 -2.65 19.60
N GLY A 138 17.46 -1.94 19.86
CA GLY A 138 17.87 -1.51 21.20
C GLY A 138 16.82 -0.71 21.99
N ILE A 139 15.95 0.06 21.32
CA ILE A 139 14.99 0.96 21.96
C ILE A 139 13.99 0.19 22.84
N ILE A 140 13.43 -0.90 22.34
CA ILE A 140 12.47 -1.74 23.11
C ILE A 140 13.19 -2.78 23.98
N ASN A 141 14.46 -3.06 23.67
CA ASN A 141 15.30 -4.00 24.42
C ASN A 141 15.97 -3.37 25.66
N GLY A 142 15.65 -2.11 25.97
CA GLY A 142 16.05 -1.44 27.21
C GLY A 142 17.20 -0.45 27.10
N ASP A 143 17.67 -0.13 25.89
CA ASP A 143 18.68 0.93 25.69
C ASP A 143 18.10 2.33 26.00
N LEU A 144 16.77 2.45 26.10
CA LEU A 144 16.09 3.69 26.39
C LEU A 144 14.94 3.47 27.39
N GLN A 145 15.19 3.80 28.66
CA GLN A 145 14.22 3.64 29.76
C GLN A 145 12.85 4.28 29.50
N SER A 146 12.78 5.36 28.72
CA SER A 146 11.50 6.00 28.36
C SER A 146 10.60 5.13 27.47
N HIS A 147 11.16 4.07 26.88
CA HIS A 147 10.47 3.13 26.00
C HIS A 147 10.26 1.75 26.66
N ASP A 148 10.51 1.62 27.97
CA ASP A 148 10.27 0.38 28.70
C ASP A 148 8.78 0.01 28.68
N GLY A 149 8.50 -1.23 28.25
CA GLY A 149 7.13 -1.78 28.19
C GLY A 149 6.34 -1.48 26.91
N PHE A 150 6.92 -0.77 25.93
CA PHE A 150 6.34 -0.68 24.60
C PHE A 150 6.63 -1.94 23.76
N THR A 151 5.75 -2.22 22.80
CA THR A 151 5.90 -3.31 21.83
C THR A 151 6.62 -2.82 20.57
N ALA A 152 7.22 -3.75 19.83
CA ALA A 152 7.94 -3.48 18.58
C ALA A 152 7.09 -2.74 17.52
N ASP A 153 5.81 -3.11 17.41
CA ASP A 153 4.84 -2.49 16.50
C ASP A 153 4.28 -1.17 17.04
N GLY A 154 4.53 -0.83 18.32
CA GLY A 154 4.04 0.39 18.97
C GLY A 154 4.56 1.67 18.31
N CYS A 155 5.77 1.64 17.73
CA CYS A 155 6.32 2.74 16.94
C CYS A 155 5.39 3.11 15.77
N TRP A 156 4.75 2.10 15.18
CA TRP A 156 3.84 2.23 14.05
C TRP A 156 2.39 2.48 14.48
N THR A 157 1.94 1.81 15.54
CA THR A 157 0.51 1.76 15.92
C THR A 157 0.12 2.81 16.97
N ALA A 158 1.05 3.27 17.81
CA ALA A 158 0.74 4.20 18.90
C ALA A 158 0.57 5.66 18.46
N GLY A 159 1.00 6.01 17.23
CA GLY A 159 0.84 7.36 16.67
C GLY A 159 1.73 8.44 17.30
N CYS A 160 2.73 8.05 18.10
CA CYS A 160 3.66 8.98 18.75
C CYS A 160 4.81 9.43 17.83
N HIS A 161 5.31 8.54 16.97
CA HIS A 161 6.39 8.81 16.03
C HIS A 161 5.91 8.54 14.60
N ASN A 162 6.01 9.54 13.73
CA ASN A 162 5.77 9.36 12.30
C ASN A 162 7.10 9.31 11.56
N TYR A 163 7.26 8.32 10.69
CA TYR A 163 8.39 8.25 9.75
C TYR A 163 8.36 9.47 8.81
N HIS A 164 9.54 9.91 8.35
CA HIS A 164 9.78 11.18 7.69
C HIS A 164 9.51 12.46 8.49
N ASP A 165 9.44 12.39 9.83
CA ASP A 165 8.92 13.49 10.65
C ASP A 165 7.63 14.00 9.99
N HIS A 166 6.64 13.13 9.75
CA HIS A 166 5.34 13.55 9.24
C HIS A 166 4.78 14.53 10.28
N ARG A 167 5.11 15.82 10.15
CA ARG A 167 4.81 16.92 11.07
C ARG A 167 3.32 17.22 11.10
N SER A 168 2.50 16.28 10.63
CA SER A 168 1.12 16.08 11.02
C SER A 168 0.98 15.57 12.47
N ILE A 169 1.80 16.05 13.41
CA ILE A 169 1.11 16.65 14.55
C ILE A 169 0.28 17.75 13.92
N SER A 170 -1.00 17.45 13.64
CA SER A 170 -1.88 18.38 12.95
C SER A 170 -1.82 19.69 13.71
N THR A 171 -1.17 20.70 13.13
CA THR A 171 -0.97 21.98 13.81
C THR A 171 -2.32 22.65 14.04
N GLY A 172 -3.34 22.31 13.25
CA GLY A 172 -4.74 22.61 13.52
C GLY A 172 -5.26 21.90 14.78
N PHE A 173 -5.07 20.58 14.89
CA PHE A 173 -5.41 19.81 16.09
C PHE A 173 -4.70 20.36 17.33
N ILE A 174 -3.39 20.60 17.27
CA ILE A 174 -2.65 21.13 18.42
C ILE A 174 -3.03 22.57 18.74
N ARG A 175 -3.25 23.45 17.77
CA ARG A 175 -3.79 24.80 18.06
C ARG A 175 -5.14 24.76 18.77
N GLN A 176 -5.99 23.79 18.43
CA GLN A 176 -7.31 23.65 19.05
C GLN A 176 -7.26 22.98 20.44
N ASN A 177 -6.20 22.23 20.74
CA ASN A 177 -6.11 21.38 21.93
C ASN A 177 -4.89 21.71 22.83
N LEU A 178 -4.14 22.78 22.55
CA LEU A 178 -2.89 23.14 23.24
C LEU A 178 -3.09 23.38 24.75
N ASP A 179 -4.25 23.91 25.13
CA ASP A 179 -4.58 24.27 26.51
C ASP A 179 -5.35 23.17 27.25
N GLN A 180 -5.46 21.97 26.65
CA GLN A 180 -6.15 20.87 27.31
C GLN A 180 -5.29 20.23 28.41
N PRO A 181 -5.93 19.64 29.44
CA PRO A 181 -5.20 18.91 30.46
C PRO A 181 -4.40 17.76 29.82
N PRO A 182 -3.22 17.39 30.38
CA PRO A 182 -2.36 16.34 29.84
C PRO A 182 -3.07 14.99 29.63
N MET A 183 -4.14 14.74 30.38
CA MET A 183 -5.11 13.68 30.10
C MET A 183 -6.52 14.25 30.17
N LEU A 184 -7.29 14.02 29.12
CA LEU A 184 -8.71 14.33 29.12
C LEU A 184 -9.45 13.46 30.15
N PRO A 185 -10.56 13.96 30.73
CA PRO A 185 -11.44 13.13 31.56
C PRO A 185 -11.82 11.87 30.81
N VAL A 186 -11.91 10.74 31.54
CA VAL A 186 -12.38 9.47 30.98
C VAL A 186 -13.67 9.73 30.22
N GLN A 187 -13.67 9.48 28.91
CA GLN A 187 -14.84 9.75 28.09
C GLN A 187 -15.99 8.89 28.58
N VAL A 188 -17.02 9.54 29.10
CA VAL A 188 -18.28 8.88 29.44
C VAL A 188 -19.11 8.88 28.16
N LEU A 189 -19.00 7.80 27.40
CA LEU A 189 -19.84 7.59 26.23
C LEU A 189 -21.30 7.48 26.71
N PRO A 190 -22.28 8.08 25.99
CA PRO A 190 -23.68 7.79 26.28
C PRO A 190 -23.88 6.28 26.24
N GLU A 191 -24.72 5.76 27.14
CA GLU A 191 -25.01 4.33 27.20
C GLU A 191 -25.67 3.93 25.89
N ARG A 192 -24.88 3.41 24.96
CA ARG A 192 -25.32 2.85 23.70
C ARG A 192 -25.37 1.36 23.90
N THR A 193 -26.53 0.76 23.71
CA THR A 193 -26.62 -0.70 23.60
C THR A 193 -26.01 -1.08 22.25
N VAL A 194 -24.71 -1.29 22.24
CA VAL A 194 -24.00 -1.89 21.11
C VAL A 194 -24.23 -3.38 21.22
N PHE A 195 -24.99 -3.95 20.29
CA PHE A 195 -25.02 -5.39 20.11
C PHE A 195 -23.70 -5.79 19.47
N THR A 196 -22.71 -6.04 20.31
CA THR A 196 -21.42 -6.55 19.87
C THR A 196 -21.60 -8.01 19.46
N GLN A 197 -21.30 -8.35 18.20
CA GLN A 197 -21.20 -9.76 17.80
C GLN A 197 -20.00 -10.46 18.46
N LEU A 198 -19.03 -9.69 18.95
CA LEU A 198 -17.81 -10.16 19.59
C LEU A 198 -17.65 -9.46 20.95
N GLU A 199 -17.55 -10.23 22.04
CA GLU A 199 -17.40 -9.69 23.39
C GLU A 199 -16.01 -9.07 23.65
N THR A 200 -15.04 -9.38 22.79
CA THR A 200 -13.69 -8.82 22.79
C THR A 200 -13.36 -8.29 21.41
N ALA A 201 -12.68 -7.14 21.36
CA ALA A 201 -12.05 -6.70 20.11
C ALA A 201 -11.18 -7.84 19.58
N PRO A 202 -11.33 -8.25 18.32
CA PRO A 202 -10.48 -9.28 17.76
C PRO A 202 -9.02 -8.82 17.87
N SER A 203 -8.13 -9.74 18.20
CA SER A 203 -6.70 -9.45 18.08
C SER A 203 -6.43 -9.00 16.64
N PRO A 204 -5.67 -7.91 16.43
CA PRO A 204 -5.26 -7.52 15.09
C PRO A 204 -4.64 -8.71 14.39
N ASP A 205 -5.28 -9.17 13.31
CA ASP A 205 -4.71 -10.19 12.45
C ASP A 205 -4.02 -9.48 11.30
N LEU A 206 -2.78 -9.05 11.57
CA LEU A 206 -1.95 -8.39 10.56
C LEU A 206 -1.82 -9.24 9.28
N GLY A 207 -1.88 -10.57 9.41
CA GLY A 207 -1.83 -11.49 8.26
C GLY A 207 -3.04 -11.40 7.35
N GLN A 208 -4.27 -11.30 7.89
CA GLN A 208 -5.48 -11.05 7.11
C GLN A 208 -5.51 -9.63 6.54
N GLU A 209 -5.01 -8.68 7.33
CA GLU A 209 -4.96 -7.29 6.91
C GLU A 209 -4.04 -7.13 5.68
N PHE A 210 -2.89 -7.82 5.61
CA PHE A 210 -2.01 -7.84 4.42
C PHE A 210 -2.66 -8.46 3.17
N LEU A 211 -3.79 -9.17 3.32
CA LEU A 211 -4.49 -9.84 2.23
C LEU A 211 -5.72 -9.07 1.73
N GLY A 212 -5.91 -7.82 2.16
CA GLY A 212 -7.03 -6.99 1.70
C GLY A 212 -8.07 -6.65 2.76
N GLY A 213 -7.83 -6.98 4.03
CA GLY A 213 -8.66 -6.55 5.16
C GLY A 213 -10.17 -6.79 4.93
N GLY A 214 -10.59 -8.05 4.87
CA GLY A 214 -12.00 -8.37 4.72
C GLY A 214 -12.37 -9.77 5.18
N THR A 215 -13.38 -9.87 6.03
CA THR A 215 -14.25 -11.06 6.15
C THR A 215 -15.42 -10.93 5.19
#